data_AF-A0A519UVP8-F1
#
_entry.id   AF-A0A519UVP8-F1
#
_cell.length_a   1.000
_cell.length_b   1.000
_cell.length_c   1.000
_cell.angle_alpha   90.00
_cell.angle_beta   90.00
_cell.angle_gamma   90.00
#
_symmetry.space_group_name_H-M   'P 1'
#
loop_
_entity.id
_entity.type
_entity.pdbx_description
1 polymer ?
#
loop_
_entity_poly.entity_id
_entity_poly.type
_entity_poly.pdbx_seq_one_letter_code
_entity_poly.pdbx_strand_id
1 'polypeptide(L)' 'MQTWNDVIRLANHGAPEPPRRVEKTNAEWKKELTAEQYHVTREHGTERAFTGEYCEAH' A
#
# COMPACT_ATOMS: atom_id res chain seq x y z
N MET A 1 6.22 -1.71 21.50
CA MET A 1 7.49 -1.54 20.77
C MET A 1 7.87 -2.90 20.24
N GLN A 2 8.08 -3.06 18.93
CA GLN A 2 8.57 -4.34 18.39
C GLN A 2 10.06 -4.48 18.76
N THR A 3 10.46 -5.66 19.19
CA THR A 3 11.86 -5.97 19.54
C THR A 3 12.57 -6.63 18.37
N TRP A 4 13.90 -6.71 18.45
CA TRP A 4 14.68 -7.39 17.41
C TRP A 4 14.35 -8.88 17.31
N ASN A 5 13.99 -9.52 18.43
CA ASN A 5 13.51 -10.90 18.43
C ASN A 5 12.16 -11.06 17.69
N ASP A 6 11.31 -10.04 17.69
CA ASP A 6 10.03 -10.09 16.97
C ASP A 6 10.25 -10.04 15.46
N VAL A 7 11.23 -9.25 14.99
CA VAL A 7 11.59 -9.20 13.56
C VAL A 7 12.19 -10.52 13.09
N ILE A 8 13.12 -11.11 13.87
CA ILE A 8 13.71 -12.42 13.55
C ILE A 8 12.61 -13.49 13.49
N ARG A 9 11.64 -13.45 14.41
CA ARG A 9 10.50 -14.37 14.39
C ARG A 9 9.67 -14.21 13.12
N LEU A 10 9.32 -12.99 12.72
CA LEU A 10 8.55 -12.72 11.51
C LEU A 10 9.28 -13.14 10.24
N ALA A 11 10.61 -12.95 10.17
CA ALA A 11 11.41 -13.38 9.03
C ALA A 11 11.44 -14.91 8.87
N ASN A 12 11.53 -15.65 9.98
CA ASN A 12 11.61 -17.12 9.96
C ASN A 12 10.25 -17.81 9.82
N HIS A 13 9.17 -17.21 10.33
CA HIS A 13 7.84 -17.82 10.39
C HIS A 13 6.81 -17.16 9.46
N GLY A 14 7.19 -16.10 8.77
CA GLY A 14 6.28 -15.31 7.94
C GLY A 14 5.47 -14.29 8.75
N ALA A 15 4.86 -13.34 8.03
CA ALA A 15 3.92 -12.40 8.62
C ALA A 15 2.58 -13.09 8.92
N PRO A 16 1.92 -12.76 10.04
CA PRO A 16 0.58 -13.28 10.31
C PRO A 16 -0.41 -12.81 9.23
N GLU A 17 -1.43 -13.62 8.96
CA GLU A 17 -2.49 -13.23 8.05
C GLU A 17 -3.23 -11.99 8.60
N PRO A 18 -3.56 -11.01 7.74
CA PRO A 18 -4.32 -9.86 8.17
C PRO A 18 -5.72 -10.32 8.63
N PRO A 19 -6.27 -9.71 9.70
CA PRO A 19 -7.55 -10.14 10.28
C PRO A 19 -8.74 -9.96 9.32
N ARG A 20 -8.59 -9.14 8.27
CA ARG A 20 -9.61 -8.95 7.23
C ARG A 20 -9.00 -8.52 5.90
N ARG A 21 -9.61 -8.96 4.80
CA ARG A 21 -9.35 -8.45 3.45
C ARG A 21 -10.22 -7.21 3.17
N VAL A 22 -9.68 -6.22 2.48
CA VAL A 22 -10.45 -5.04 2.05
C VAL A 22 -11.08 -5.34 0.69
N GLU A 23 -12.40 -5.50 0.67
CA GLU A 23 -13.20 -5.63 -0.55
C GLU A 23 -14.04 -4.39 -0.75
N LYS A 24 -13.87 -3.71 -1.89
CA LYS A 24 -14.67 -2.57 -2.31
C LYS A 24 -14.83 -2.62 -3.83
N THR A 25 -15.93 -2.10 -4.33
CA THR A 25 -16.22 -1.97 -5.76
C THR A 25 -15.38 -0.86 -6.39
N ASN A 26 -15.26 -0.88 -7.72
CA ASN A 26 -14.58 0.18 -8.47
C ASN A 26 -15.20 1.56 -8.23
N ALA A 27 -16.53 1.63 -8.05
CA ALA A 27 -17.23 2.88 -7.78
C ALA A 27 -16.88 3.45 -6.40
N GLU A 28 -16.72 2.60 -5.38
CA GLU A 28 -16.29 3.03 -4.05
C GLU A 28 -14.82 3.47 -4.05
N TRP A 29 -13.94 2.75 -4.75
CA TRP A 29 -12.55 3.15 -4.91
C TRP A 29 -12.40 4.50 -5.62
N LYS A 30 -13.17 4.75 -6.69
CA LYS A 30 -13.17 6.03 -7.41
C LYS A 30 -13.69 7.20 -6.57
N LYS A 31 -14.47 6.94 -5.51
CA LYS A 31 -14.93 7.98 -4.56
C LYS A 31 -13.89 8.29 -3.49
N GLU A 32 -13.11 7.30 -3.06
CA GLU A 32 -12.12 7.43 -1.98
C GLU A 32 -10.75 7.90 -2.48
N LEU A 33 -10.34 7.48 -3.68
CA LEU A 33 -9.05 7.80 -4.27
C LEU A 33 -9.15 8.98 -5.23
N THR A 34 -8.07 9.76 -5.34
CA THR A 34 -7.93 10.69 -6.47
C THR A 34 -7.84 9.93 -7.79
N ALA A 35 -8.12 10.61 -8.90
CA ALA A 35 -8.06 9.99 -10.22
C ALA A 35 -6.67 9.37 -10.51
N GLU A 36 -5.60 10.05 -10.09
CA GLU A 36 -4.22 9.57 -10.27
C GLU A 36 -3.90 8.37 -9.37
N GLN A 37 -4.29 8.42 -8.09
CA GLN A 37 -4.12 7.29 -7.17
C GLN A 37 -4.90 6.05 -7.63
N TYR A 38 -6.13 6.23 -8.13
CA TYR A 38 -6.93 5.14 -8.69
C TYR A 38 -6.25 4.53 -9.93
N HIS A 39 -5.77 5.38 -10.84
CA HIS A 39 -5.07 4.93 -12.04
C HIS A 39 -3.84 4.09 -11.69
N VAL A 40 -3.00 4.55 -10.77
CA VAL A 40 -1.79 3.83 -10.34
C VAL A 40 -2.14 2.54 -9.60
N THR A 41 -3.02 2.60 -8.59
CA THR A 41 -3.28 1.44 -7.70
C THR A 41 -4.23 0.39 -8.27
N ARG A 42 -5.14 0.77 -9.18
CA ARG A 42 -6.21 -0.13 -9.69
C ARG A 42 -6.16 -0.35 -11.20
N GLU A 43 -5.65 0.60 -11.97
CA GLU A 43 -5.48 0.44 -13.42
C GLU A 43 -4.05 0.05 -13.80
N HIS A 44 -3.19 -0.24 -12.82
CA HIS A 44 -1.78 -0.57 -13.00
C HIS A 44 -0.99 0.53 -13.73
N GLY A 45 -1.41 1.78 -13.58
CA GLY A 45 -0.71 2.94 -14.08
C GLY A 45 0.61 3.17 -13.35
N THR A 46 1.46 4.01 -13.93
CA THR A 46 2.69 4.48 -13.29
C THR A 46 2.69 6.00 -13.32
N GLU A 47 2.96 6.62 -12.18
CA GLU A 47 3.12 8.07 -12.09
C GLU A 47 4.29 8.55 -12.96
N ARG A 48 4.32 9.84 -13.30
CA ARG A 48 5.44 10.39 -14.06
C ARG A 48 6.69 10.43 -13.17
N ALA A 49 7.86 10.24 -13.79
CA ALA A 49 9.13 10.29 -13.08
C ALA A 49 9.29 11.63 -12.34
N PHE A 50 9.72 11.55 -11.08
CA PHE A 50 9.97 12.71 -10.21
C PHE A 50 8.75 13.61 -9.96
N THR A 51 7.53 13.05 -10.01
CA THR A 51 6.30 13.83 -9.76
C THR A 51 5.54 13.44 -8.49
N GLY A 52 5.89 12.32 -7.86
CA GLY A 52 5.21 11.86 -6.64
C GLY A 52 5.45 12.75 -5.43
N GLU A 53 4.42 12.92 -4.61
CA GLU A 53 4.46 13.70 -3.37
C GLU A 53 5.57 13.24 -2.41
N TYR A 54 5.93 11.96 -2.45
CA TYR A 54 6.97 11.34 -1.61
C TYR A 54 8.28 11.06 -2.36
N CYS A 55 8.48 11.67 -3.55
CA CYS A 55 9.69 11.46 -4.35
C CYS A 55 10.93 12.17 -3.78
N GLU A 56 10.79 12.92 -2.69
CA GLU A 56 11.89 13.51 -1.94
C GLU A 56 11.70 13.21 -0.45
N ALA A 57 12.78 12.81 0.23
CA ALA A 57 12.81 12.65 1.68
C ALA A 57 13.59 13.83 2.26
N HIS A 58 12.95 14.58 3.16
CA HIS A 58 13.56 15.71 3.88
C HIS A 58 14.01 15.28 5.28
#